data_AF-A0A356QD71-F1
#
_entry.id   AF-A0A356QD71-F1
#
_cell.length_a   1.000
_cell.length_b   1.000
_cell.length_c   1.000
_cell.angle_alpha   90.00
_cell.angle_beta   90.00
_cell.angle_gamma   90.00
#
_symmetry.space_group_name_H-M   'P 1'
#
loop_
_entity.id
_entity.type
_entity.pdbx_description
1 polymer ?
#
loop_
_entity_poly.entity_id
_entity_poly.type
_entity_poly.pdbx_seq_one_letter_code
_entity_poly.pdbx_strand_id
1 'polypeptide(L)'
;GNNPVREAIHSVFLYHAIRAGLTMGIVNAGQLAVYDDLPTELREAVEDVVLNRRSDGTERLLEIADQYKGDGSGAAKKEDLEWRSWPVNKRIEHALVKGVTAYIEEDTEEARAQAARPIEVI
;
A
#
# COMPACT_ATOMS: atom_id res chain seq x y z
N GLY A 1 -11.26 4.01 9.80
CA GLY A 1 -12.25 4.86 9.13
C GLY A 1 -11.68 5.31 7.80
N ASN A 2 -12.13 4.67 6.73
CA ASN A 2 -11.71 4.83 5.33
C ASN A 2 -10.24 5.22 5.07
N ASN A 3 -9.32 4.25 5.23
CA ASN A 3 -7.90 4.44 4.90
C ASN A 3 -7.67 4.91 3.44
N PRO A 4 -8.23 4.27 2.40
CA PRO A 4 -7.77 4.51 1.03
C PRO A 4 -8.04 5.94 0.53
N VAL A 5 -9.19 6.53 0.87
CA VAL A 5 -9.54 7.89 0.45
C VAL A 5 -8.65 8.94 1.14
N ARG A 6 -8.37 8.76 2.43
CA ARG A 6 -7.48 9.67 3.18
C ARG A 6 -6.05 9.62 2.65
N GLU A 7 -5.55 8.41 2.38
CA GLU A 7 -4.21 8.19 1.83
C GLU A 7 -4.09 8.80 0.43
N ALA A 8 -5.12 8.68 -0.40
CA ALA A 8 -5.19 9.33 -1.71
C ALA A 8 -5.15 10.86 -1.60
N ILE A 9 -5.91 11.46 -0.66
CA ILE A 9 -5.88 12.92 -0.42
C ILE A 9 -4.48 13.38 -0.04
N HIS A 10 -3.82 12.69 0.90
CA HIS A 10 -2.45 13.05 1.30
C HIS A 10 -1.45 12.90 0.15
N SER A 11 -1.55 11.82 -0.63
CA SER A 11 -0.66 11.57 -1.77
C SER A 11 -0.80 12.64 -2.85
N VAL A 12 -2.03 12.99 -3.24
CA VAL A 12 -2.31 14.05 -4.21
C VAL A 12 -1.85 15.42 -3.69
N PHE A 13 -2.15 15.73 -2.43
CA PHE A 13 -1.69 16.99 -1.82
C PHE A 13 -0.17 17.11 -1.85
N LEU A 14 0.55 16.07 -1.42
CA LEU A 14 2.01 16.08 -1.39
C LEU A 14 2.62 16.13 -2.79
N TYR A 15 2.03 15.44 -3.77
CA TYR A 15 2.47 15.51 -5.17
C TYR A 15 2.51 16.96 -5.68
N HIS A 16 1.42 17.71 -5.48
CA HIS A 16 1.35 19.11 -5.91
C HIS A 16 2.18 20.04 -5.01
N ALA A 17 2.17 19.82 -3.69
CA ALA A 17 2.90 20.66 -2.74
C ALA A 17 4.42 20.55 -2.91
N ILE A 18 4.96 19.35 -3.13
CA ILE A 18 6.40 19.14 -3.38
C ILE A 18 6.82 19.86 -4.66
N ARG A 19 6.01 19.79 -5.73
CA ARG A 19 6.25 20.54 -6.98
C ARG A 19 6.18 22.05 -6.80
N ALA A 20 5.39 22.52 -5.83
CA ALA A 20 5.33 23.93 -5.44
C ALA A 20 6.47 24.35 -4.46
N GLY A 21 7.37 23.43 -4.08
CA GLY A 21 8.53 23.73 -3.25
C GLY A 21 8.43 23.26 -1.79
N LEU A 22 7.44 22.44 -1.43
CA LEU A 22 7.40 21.80 -0.12
C LEU A 22 8.54 20.77 0.01
N THR A 23 9.45 21.00 0.95
CA THR A 23 10.62 20.14 1.17
C THR A 23 10.47 19.17 2.34
N MET A 24 9.60 19.47 3.30
CA MET A 24 9.35 18.64 4.49
C MET A 24 7.89 18.73 4.93
N GLY A 25 7.36 17.64 5.50
CA GLY A 25 6.02 17.59 6.06
C GLY A 25 5.89 16.46 7.10
N ILE A 26 4.99 16.65 8.07
CA ILE A 26 4.68 15.60 9.06
C ILE A 26 3.65 14.67 8.43
N VAL A 27 4.05 13.43 8.18
CA VAL A 27 3.23 12.42 7.50
C VAL A 27 3.32 11.08 8.23
N ASN A 28 2.32 10.22 8.02
CA ASN A 28 2.44 8.82 8.38
C ASN A 28 3.06 8.05 7.21
N ALA A 29 4.36 7.75 7.28
CA ALA A 29 5.10 7.12 6.18
C ALA A 29 4.55 5.73 5.79
N GLY A 30 3.98 4.98 6.74
CA GLY A 30 3.40 3.65 6.47
C GLY A 30 2.02 3.68 5.81
N GLN A 31 1.41 4.87 5.66
CA GLN A 31 0.09 5.08 5.08
C GLN A 31 0.15 6.08 3.90
N LEU A 32 1.30 6.16 3.21
CA LEU A 32 1.43 7.01 2.03
C LEU A 32 1.26 6.16 0.78
N ALA A 33 0.17 6.38 0.05
CA ALA A 33 -0.02 5.78 -1.26
C ALA A 33 0.88 6.45 -2.31
N VAL A 34 1.40 5.67 -3.26
CA VAL A 34 2.13 6.20 -4.43
C VAL A 34 1.11 6.85 -5.36
N TYR A 35 1.36 8.10 -5.76
CA TYR A 35 0.43 8.89 -6.58
C TYR A 35 0.05 8.21 -7.90
N ASP A 36 1.01 7.53 -8.55
CA ASP A 36 0.81 6.85 -9.82
C ASP A 36 0.05 5.51 -9.68
N ASP A 37 0.00 4.93 -8.48
CA ASP A 37 -0.74 3.69 -8.20
C ASP A 37 -2.21 3.96 -7.83
N LEU A 38 -2.60 5.22 -7.68
CA LEU A 38 -3.99 5.58 -7.37
C LEU A 38 -4.90 5.33 -8.59
N PRO A 39 -6.09 4.71 -8.40
CA PRO A 39 -7.08 4.60 -9.45
C PRO A 39 -7.40 5.98 -10.06
N THR A 40 -7.41 6.07 -11.40
CA THR A 40 -7.57 7.34 -12.12
C THR A 40 -8.81 8.12 -11.65
N GLU A 41 -9.94 7.45 -11.48
CA GLU A 41 -11.20 8.07 -11.06
C GLU A 41 -11.13 8.67 -9.64
N LEU A 42 -10.51 7.95 -8.69
CA LEU A 42 -10.28 8.44 -7.34
C LEU A 42 -9.29 9.61 -7.35
N ARG A 43 -8.20 9.51 -8.12
CA ARG A 43 -7.18 10.55 -8.24
C ARG A 43 -7.77 11.84 -8.80
N GLU A 44 -8.57 11.76 -9.85
CA GLU A 44 -9.23 12.93 -10.46
C GLU A 44 -10.20 13.60 -9.48
N ALA A 45 -11.03 12.82 -8.79
CA ALA A 45 -11.97 13.37 -7.81
C ALA A 45 -11.26 14.03 -6.61
N VAL A 46 -10.16 13.45 -6.16
CA VAL A 46 -9.33 14.04 -5.09
C VAL A 46 -8.63 15.31 -5.59
N GLU A 47 -8.10 15.33 -6.81
CA GLU A 47 -7.49 16.54 -7.38
C GLU A 47 -8.48 17.67 -7.53
N ASP A 48 -9.71 17.38 -7.95
CA ASP A 48 -10.77 18.35 -8.09
C ASP A 48 -11.07 19.06 -6.76
N VAL A 49 -11.02 18.33 -5.64
CA VAL A 49 -11.19 18.88 -4.29
C VAL A 49 -9.95 19.62 -3.81
N VAL A 50 -8.76 19.00 -3.89
CA VAL A 50 -7.50 19.57 -3.37
C VAL A 50 -7.14 20.88 -4.08
N LEU A 51 -7.36 20.94 -5.39
CA LEU A 51 -7.06 22.11 -6.22
C LEU A 51 -8.27 23.00 -6.47
N ASN A 52 -9.44 22.66 -5.89
CA ASN A 52 -10.69 23.40 -6.04
C ASN A 52 -11.02 23.72 -7.51
N ARG A 53 -10.90 22.73 -8.41
CA ARG A 53 -11.07 22.92 -9.87
C ARG A 53 -12.53 23.08 -10.28
N ARG A 54 -13.46 22.66 -9.42
CA ARG A 54 -14.90 22.63 -9.68
C ARG A 54 -15.71 22.82 -8.40
N SER A 55 -16.93 23.33 -8.55
CA SER A 55 -17.85 23.60 -7.44
C SER A 55 -18.48 22.35 -6.84
N ASP A 56 -18.59 21.26 -7.61
CA ASP A 56 -19.20 19.98 -7.25
C ASP A 56 -18.17 18.92 -6.78
N GLY A 57 -16.90 19.31 -6.60
CA GLY A 57 -15.81 18.36 -6.27
C GLY A 57 -16.05 17.55 -5.00
N THR A 58 -16.59 18.18 -3.95
CA THR A 58 -16.89 17.51 -2.67
C THR A 58 -17.96 16.43 -2.83
N GLU A 59 -19.02 16.70 -3.59
CA GLU A 59 -20.13 15.77 -3.82
C GLU A 59 -19.64 14.54 -4.58
N ARG A 60 -18.90 14.76 -5.67
CA ARG A 60 -18.29 13.68 -6.47
C ARG A 60 -17.32 12.83 -5.64
N LEU A 61 -16.49 13.46 -4.80
CA LEU A 61 -15.58 12.72 -3.93
C LEU A 61 -16.36 11.86 -2.92
N LEU A 62 -17.48 12.34 -2.39
CA LEU A 62 -18.33 11.58 -1.47
C LEU A 62 -18.97 10.37 -2.16
N GLU A 63 -19.48 10.55 -3.38
CA GLU A 63 -20.06 9.46 -4.19
C GLU A 63 -19.05 8.34 -4.47
N ILE A 64 -17.82 8.71 -4.84
CA ILE A 64 -16.74 7.75 -5.08
C ILE A 64 -16.27 7.14 -3.76
N ALA A 65 -16.14 7.94 -2.70
CA ALA A 65 -15.68 7.47 -1.40
C ALA A 65 -16.59 6.38 -0.81
N ASP A 66 -17.89 6.41 -1.10
CA ASP A 66 -18.84 5.37 -0.69
C ASP A 66 -18.50 3.99 -1.29
N GLN A 67 -17.95 3.94 -2.50
CA GLN A 67 -17.48 2.69 -3.11
C GLN A 67 -16.26 2.12 -2.38
N TYR A 68 -15.43 3.00 -1.82
CA TYR A 68 -14.22 2.62 -1.08
C TYR A 68 -14.44 2.46 0.44
N LYS A 69 -15.61 2.86 0.98
CA LYS A 69 -15.98 2.72 2.40
C LYS A 69 -16.08 1.25 2.86
N GLY A 70 -16.20 0.29 1.93
CA GLY A 70 -16.43 -1.13 2.20
C GLY A 70 -15.21 -1.96 2.61
N ASP A 71 -13.98 -1.52 2.30
CA ASP A 71 -12.77 -2.32 2.55
C ASP A 71 -12.25 -2.22 4.01
N GLY A 72 -13.07 -1.66 4.91
CA GLY A 72 -12.78 -1.51 6.33
C GLY A 72 -13.07 -2.73 7.20
N SER A 73 -13.70 -3.78 6.67
CA SER A 73 -13.54 -5.13 7.24
C SER A 73 -12.26 -5.70 6.66
N GLY A 74 -11.43 -6.35 7.48
CA GLY A 74 -10.30 -7.13 7.01
C GLY A 74 -10.68 -8.14 5.93
N ALA A 75 -10.79 -7.67 4.69
CA ALA A 75 -10.07 -8.29 3.63
C ALA A 75 -8.62 -8.23 4.11
N ALA A 76 -8.23 -9.26 4.87
CA ALA A 76 -7.09 -10.01 4.43
C ALA A 76 -7.14 -9.88 2.91
N LYS A 77 -6.22 -9.09 2.33
CA LYS A 77 -5.69 -9.43 1.02
C LYS A 77 -5.78 -10.94 1.04
N LYS A 78 -6.61 -11.55 0.19
CA LYS A 78 -6.32 -12.92 -0.19
C LYS A 78 -4.88 -12.75 -0.64
N GLU A 79 -3.94 -12.97 0.27
CA GLU A 79 -2.54 -13.01 -0.06
C GLU A 79 -2.59 -13.97 -1.21
N ASP A 80 -2.13 -13.50 -2.36
CA ASP A 80 -2.09 -14.35 -3.51
C ASP A 80 -1.06 -15.42 -3.13
N LEU A 81 -1.51 -16.47 -2.43
CA LEU A 81 -0.68 -17.51 -1.83
C LEU A 81 -0.03 -18.34 -2.94
N GLU A 82 -0.17 -17.93 -4.20
CA GLU A 82 0.66 -18.37 -5.32
C GLU A 82 2.15 -18.33 -4.96
N TRP A 83 2.62 -17.32 -4.21
CA TRP A 83 4.03 -17.28 -3.77
C TRP A 83 4.37 -18.42 -2.79
N ARG A 84 3.41 -18.99 -2.06
CA ARG A 84 3.64 -20.17 -1.20
C ARG A 84 3.93 -21.44 -2.00
N SER A 85 3.51 -21.50 -3.27
CA SER A 85 3.86 -22.60 -4.16
C SER A 85 5.31 -22.56 -4.65
N TRP A 86 6.04 -21.47 -4.40
CA TRP A 86 7.42 -21.29 -4.84
C TRP A 86 8.43 -22.02 -3.93
N PRO A 87 9.66 -22.26 -4.42
CA PRO A 87 10.75 -22.77 -3.60
C PRO A 87 11.05 -21.87 -2.39
N VAL A 88 11.46 -22.46 -1.26
CA VAL A 88 11.67 -21.78 0.03
C VAL A 88 12.52 -20.50 -0.08
N ASN A 89 13.61 -20.51 -0.86
CA ASN A 89 14.45 -19.33 -1.05
C ASN A 89 13.70 -18.15 -1.70
N LYS A 90 12.80 -18.44 -2.66
CA LYS A 90 11.97 -17.43 -3.32
C LYS A 90 10.86 -16.91 -2.41
N ARG A 91 10.38 -17.73 -1.49
CA ARG A 91 9.40 -17.33 -0.46
C ARG A 91 10.02 -16.35 0.53
N ILE A 92 11.21 -16.65 1.04
CA ILE A 92 11.97 -15.78 1.94
C ILE A 92 12.29 -14.44 1.25
N GLU A 93 12.77 -14.47 0.00
CA GLU A 93 13.03 -13.25 -0.79
C GLU A 93 11.75 -12.39 -0.93
N HIS A 94 10.62 -13.01 -1.28
CA HIS A 94 9.34 -12.31 -1.39
C HIS A 94 8.90 -11.72 -0.05
N ALA A 95 9.00 -12.50 1.04
CA ALA A 95 8.63 -12.08 2.38
C ALA A 95 9.46 -10.89 2.86
N LEU A 96 10.78 -10.88 2.59
CA LEU A 96 11.66 -9.76 2.92
C LEU A 96 11.35 -8.50 2.11
N VAL A 97 11.10 -8.63 0.80
CA VAL A 97 10.78 -7.48 -0.08
C VAL A 97 9.41 -6.89 0.23
N LYS A 98 8.43 -7.73 0.61
CA LYS A 98 7.05 -7.32 0.90
C LYS A 98 6.79 -7.04 2.39
N GLY A 99 7.75 -7.35 3.27
CA GLY A 99 7.61 -7.19 4.72
C GLY A 99 6.59 -8.15 5.35
N VAL A 100 6.43 -9.36 4.80
CA VAL A 100 5.47 -10.36 5.29
C VAL A 100 6.15 -11.19 6.39
N THR A 101 5.61 -11.16 7.62
CA THR A 101 6.18 -11.89 8.77
C THR A 101 5.42 -13.18 9.12
N ALA A 102 4.27 -13.43 8.49
CA ALA A 102 3.35 -14.50 8.87
C ALA A 102 3.92 -15.93 8.75
N TYR A 103 4.89 -16.16 7.87
CA TYR A 103 5.45 -17.49 7.56
C TYR A 103 6.96 -17.59 7.78
N ILE A 104 7.56 -16.59 8.44
CA ILE A 104 9.01 -16.47 8.52
C ILE A 104 9.66 -17.62 9.30
N GLU A 105 9.02 -18.12 10.36
CA GLU A 105 9.55 -19.23 11.16
C GLU A 105 9.54 -20.55 10.37
N GLU A 106 8.42 -20.87 9.70
CA GLU A 106 8.29 -22.07 8.87
C GLU A 106 9.27 -22.07 7.70
N ASP A 107 9.35 -20.96 6.97
CA ASP A 107 10.22 -20.86 5.80
C ASP A 107 11.71 -20.86 6.19
N THR A 108 12.08 -20.21 7.31
CA THR A 108 13.46 -20.22 7.81
C THR A 108 13.87 -21.61 8.28
N GLU A 109 12.99 -22.35 8.96
CA GLU A 109 13.29 -23.71 9.42
C GLU A 109 13.38 -24.71 8.25
N GLU A 110 12.52 -24.56 7.22
CA GLU A 110 12.60 -25.36 6.00
C GLU A 110 13.92 -25.08 5.25
N ALA A 111 14.33 -23.83 5.14
CA ALA A 111 15.64 -23.45 4.57
C ALA A 111 16.80 -24.00 5.41
N ARG A 112 16.68 -23.99 6.75
CA ARG A 112 17.68 -24.55 7.67
C ARG A 112 17.85 -26.05 7.51
N ALA A 113 16.77 -26.79 7.28
CA ALA A 113 16.83 -28.22 7.04
C ALA A 113 17.49 -28.58 5.70
N GLN A 114 17.42 -27.67 4.71
CA GLN A 114 18.07 -27.83 3.40
C GLN A 114 19.52 -27.34 3.39
N ALA A 115 19.91 -26.50 4.33
CA ALA A 115 21.27 -25.99 4.47
C ALA A 115 22.20 -27.01 5.15
N ALA A 116 23.42 -27.16 4.65
CA ALA A 116 24.42 -28.04 5.24
C ALA A 116 24.98 -27.47 6.55
N ARG A 117 24.89 -26.14 6.73
CA ARG A 117 25.35 -25.42 7.92
C ARG A 117 24.33 -24.35 8.33
N PRO A 118 24.06 -24.17 9.63
CA PRO A 118 23.11 -23.16 10.12
C PRO A 118 23.42 -21.71 9.68
N ILE A 119 24.67 -21.39 9.32
CA ILE A 119 25.07 -20.04 8.88
C ILE A 119 24.68 -19.71 7.43
N GLU A 120 24.24 -20.70 6.65
CA GLU A 120 23.85 -20.52 5.25
C GLU A 120 22.39 -20.05 5.10
N VAL A 121 21.68 -19.82 6.21
CA VAL A 121 20.24 -19.50 6.30
C VAL A 121 19.99 -18.00 6.57
N ILE A 122 21.03 -17.15 6.46
CA ILE A 122 20.97 -15.69 6.73
C ILE A 122 20.73 -14.92 5.43
#